data_AF-A0A524RRJ9-F1
#
_entry.id   AF-A0A524RRJ9-F1
#
_cell.length_a   1.000
_cell.length_b   1.000
_cell.length_c   1.000
_cell.angle_alpha   90.00
_cell.angle_beta   90.00
_cell.angle_gamma   90.00
#
_symmetry.space_group_name_H-M   'P 1'
#
loop_
_entity.id
_entity.type
_entity.pdbx_description
1 polymer ?
#
loop_
_entity_poly.entity_id
_entity_poly.type
_entity_poly.pdbx_seq_one_letter_code
_entity_poly.pdbx_strand_id
1 'polypeptide(L)'
;MECSYRNVSDTLVILRCDEPDFYLEKVIFPFDLVVFDAPLGAYIQVWGHGNGLVEVVEQFVVGEPARGSRSPHNVVKADVASAVQAA
;
A
#
# COMPACT_ATOMS: atom_id res chain seq x y z
N MET A 1 0.10 8.77 8.87
CA MET A 1 0.90 7.59 9.26
C MET A 1 1.78 7.28 8.08
N GLU A 2 3.09 7.27 8.27
CA GLU A 2 4.03 7.00 7.19
C GLU A 2 3.90 5.52 6.79
N CYS A 3 3.65 5.29 5.51
CA CYS A 3 3.45 3.98 4.91
C CYS A 3 4.44 3.80 3.77
N SER A 4 4.79 2.55 3.48
CA SER A 4 5.56 2.21 2.29
C SER A 4 4.91 1.07 1.53
N TYR A 5 4.99 1.12 0.20
CA TYR A 5 4.55 0.05 -0.68
C TYR A 5 5.65 -0.27 -1.68
N ARG A 6 5.99 -1.55 -1.80
CA ARG A 6 6.95 -2.04 -2.79
C ARG A 6 6.19 -2.76 -3.88
N ASN A 7 6.26 -2.25 -5.09
CA ASN A 7 5.85 -3.04 -6.24
C ASN A 7 6.90 -4.13 -6.46
N VAL A 8 6.52 -5.40 -6.42
CA VAL A 8 7.42 -6.52 -6.71
C VAL A 8 7.17 -7.14 -8.10
N SER A 9 6.19 -6.61 -8.84
CA SER A 9 5.89 -7.09 -10.18
C SER A 9 6.81 -6.44 -11.21
N ASP A 10 6.83 -7.03 -12.40
CA ASP A 10 7.48 -6.51 -13.61
C ASP A 10 6.60 -5.53 -14.40
N THR A 11 5.44 -5.15 -13.85
CA THR A 11 4.45 -4.26 -14.49
C THR A 11 4.20 -3.01 -13.64
N LEU A 12 3.70 -1.95 -14.28
CA LEU A 12 3.25 -0.75 -13.57
C LEU A 12 2.01 -1.07 -12.73
N VAL A 13 1.96 -0.50 -11.52
CA VAL A 13 0.78 -0.53 -10.67
C VAL A 13 0.39 0.88 -10.23
N ILE A 14 -0.87 1.05 -9.86
CA ILE A 14 -1.44 2.30 -9.33
C ILE A 14 -1.94 2.04 -7.92
N LEU A 15 -1.36 2.72 -6.95
CA LEU A 15 -1.85 2.75 -5.59
C LEU A 15 -2.91 3.85 -5.46
N ARG A 16 -4.12 3.49 -5.06
CA ARG A 16 -5.29 4.38 -5.00
C ARG A 16 -6.02 4.30 -3.67
N CYS A 17 -6.48 5.44 -3.19
CA CYS A 17 -7.47 5.59 -2.11
C CYS A 17 -8.45 6.69 -2.52
N ASP A 18 -9.75 6.42 -2.35
CA ASP A 18 -10.83 7.30 -2.78
C ASP A 18 -11.86 7.41 -1.66
N GLU A 19 -11.43 7.97 -0.54
CA GLU A 19 -12.25 8.21 0.65
C GLU A 19 -12.66 9.70 0.71
N PRO A 20 -13.80 10.05 1.34
CA PRO A 20 -14.31 11.43 1.35
C PRO A 20 -13.31 12.49 1.84
N ASP A 21 -12.48 12.13 2.83
CA ASP A 21 -11.53 13.04 3.48
C ASP A 21 -10.06 12.71 3.15
N PHE A 22 -9.81 11.73 2.28
CA PHE A 22 -8.46 11.31 1.91
C PHE A 22 -8.42 10.71 0.50
N TYR A 23 -7.70 11.39 -0.39
CA TYR A 23 -7.45 10.93 -1.74
C TYR A 23 -5.96 10.65 -1.95
N LEU A 24 -5.68 9.52 -2.58
CA LEU A 24 -4.33 9.11 -2.96
C LEU A 24 -4.37 8.44 -4.32
N GLU A 25 -3.49 8.85 -5.22
CA GLU A 25 -3.25 8.14 -6.47
C GLU A 25 -1.76 8.27 -6.84
N LYS A 26 -1.07 7.13 -6.94
CA LYS A 26 0.36 7.08 -7.26
C LYS A 26 0.67 5.92 -8.21
N VAL A 27 1.37 6.23 -9.30
CA VAL A 27 1.96 5.23 -10.18
C VAL A 27 3.26 4.74 -9.56
N ILE A 28 3.47 3.42 -9.55
CA ILE A 28 4.67 2.78 -9.02
C ILE A 28 5.27 1.89 -10.11
N PHE A 29 6.53 2.15 -10.44
CA PHE A 29 7.27 1.39 -11.44
C PHE A 29 7.53 -0.05 -10.97
N PRO A 30 7.81 -0.97 -11.91
CA PRO A 30 8.31 -2.30 -11.56
C PRO A 30 9.46 -2.23 -10.55
N PHE A 31 9.37 -3.03 -9.49
CA PHE A 31 10.40 -3.14 -8.44
C PHE A 31 10.67 -1.89 -7.58
N ASP A 32 9.94 -0.79 -7.81
CA ASP A 32 10.10 0.44 -7.04
C ASP A 32 9.43 0.37 -5.66
N LEU A 33 9.94 1.21 -4.76
CA LEU A 33 9.37 1.48 -3.44
C LEU A 33 8.82 2.90 -3.43
N VAL A 34 7.58 3.07 -2.96
CA VAL A 34 7.01 4.38 -2.68
C VAL A 34 6.74 4.55 -1.20
N VAL A 35 7.01 5.74 -0.69
CA VAL A 35 6.62 6.17 0.66
C VAL A 35 5.49 7.19 0.53
N PHE A 36 4.49 7.09 1.40
CA PHE A 36 3.32 7.96 1.39
C PHE A 36 2.71 8.08 2.79
N ASP A 37 2.02 9.19 3.02
CA ASP A 37 1.20 9.37 4.22
C ASP A 37 -0.24 8.97 3.97
N ALA A 38 -0.82 8.23 4.92
CA ALA A 38 -2.23 7.93 4.94
C ALA A 38 -2.81 7.97 6.37
N PRO A 39 -4.11 8.25 6.54
CA PRO A 39 -4.76 8.17 7.84
C PRO A 39 -4.97 6.70 8.26
N LEU A 40 -5.05 6.48 9.57
CA LEU A 40 -5.38 5.16 10.12
C LEU A 40 -6.77 4.74 9.63
N GLY A 41 -6.93 3.48 9.22
CA GLY A 41 -8.19 2.97 8.68
C GLY A 41 -8.43 3.29 7.20
N ALA A 42 -7.55 4.05 6.53
CA ALA A 42 -7.68 4.28 5.09
C ALA A 42 -7.63 2.96 4.31
N TYR A 43 -8.57 2.81 3.36
CA TYR A 43 -8.66 1.64 2.50
C TYR A 43 -7.88 1.87 1.20
N ILE A 44 -6.76 1.18 1.04
CA ILE A 44 -5.87 1.32 -0.11
C ILE A 44 -6.09 0.16 -1.07
N GLN A 45 -6.26 0.47 -2.35
CA GLN A 45 -6.30 -0.48 -3.45
C GLN A 45 -5.05 -0.34 -4.31
N VAL A 46 -4.49 -1.45 -4.75
CA VAL A 46 -3.44 -1.48 -5.77
C VAL A 46 -4.03 -2.06 -7.04
N TRP A 47 -4.05 -1.25 -8.08
CA TRP A 47 -4.54 -1.58 -9.40
C TRP A 47 -3.37 -1.96 -10.28
N GLY A 48 -3.45 -3.09 -10.94
CA GLY A 48 -2.41 -3.58 -11.84
C GLY A 48 -3.03 -4.25 -13.06
N HIS A 49 -2.15 -4.76 -13.92
CA HIS A 49 -2.58 -5.58 -15.04
C HIS A 49 -2.54 -7.06 -14.65
N GLY A 50 -3.69 -7.73 -14.64
CA GLY A 50 -3.84 -9.14 -14.32
C GLY A 50 -4.79 -9.82 -15.31
N ASN A 51 -4.43 -11.02 -15.78
CA ASN A 51 -5.23 -11.83 -16.71
C ASN A 51 -5.68 -11.09 -18.01
N GLY A 52 -4.92 -10.11 -18.48
CA GLY A 52 -5.25 -9.32 -19.67
C GLY A 52 -6.20 -8.14 -19.41
N LEU A 53 -6.52 -7.84 -18.15
CA LEU A 53 -7.39 -6.76 -17.73
C LEU A 53 -6.73 -5.91 -16.65
N VAL A 54 -7.27 -4.71 -16.44
CA VAL A 54 -6.92 -3.88 -15.29
C VAL A 54 -7.81 -4.31 -14.12
N GLU A 55 -7.20 -4.78 -13.03
CA GLU A 55 -7.91 -5.27 -11.85
C GLU A 55 -7.20 -4.85 -10.56
N VAL A 56 -7.93 -4.94 -9.43
CA VAL A 56 -7.34 -4.77 -8.09
C VAL A 56 -6.55 -6.03 -7.77
N VAL A 57 -5.23 -5.91 -7.72
CA VAL A 57 -4.31 -7.04 -7.46
C VAL A 57 -3.98 -7.18 -5.98
N GLU A 58 -4.14 -6.10 -5.21
CA GLU A 58 -3.90 -6.08 -3.78
C GLU A 58 -4.74 -5.00 -3.09
N GLN A 59 -5.09 -5.22 -1.82
CA GLN A 59 -5.81 -4.25 -1.01
C GLN A 59 -5.39 -4.36 0.46
N PHE A 60 -5.32 -3.23 1.16
CA PHE A 60 -4.97 -3.20 2.57
C PHE A 60 -5.56 -2.00 3.30
N VAL A 61 -5.78 -2.18 4.61
CA VAL A 61 -6.19 -1.11 5.52
C VAL A 61 -4.97 -0.60 6.28
N VAL A 62 -4.79 0.72 6.31
CA VAL A 62 -3.68 1.36 7.03
C VAL A 62 -3.86 1.13 8.53
N GLY A 63 -2.84 0.56 9.17
CA GLY A 63 -2.83 0.23 10.60
C GLY A 63 -3.36 -1.14 10.97
N GLU A 64 -3.90 -1.93 10.03
CA GLU A 64 -4.30 -3.31 10.31
C GLU A 64 -3.19 -4.31 9.94
N PRO A 65 -2.99 -5.40 10.71
CA PRO A 65 -2.08 -6.46 10.33
C PRO A 65 -2.52 -7.12 9.02
N ALA A 66 -1.57 -7.52 8.17
CA ALA A 66 -1.89 -8.21 6.92
C ALA A 66 -2.52 -9.58 7.22
N ARG A 67 -3.84 -9.71 7.06
CA ARG A 67 -4.52 -11.01 7.17
C ARG A 67 -4.28 -11.81 5.88
N GLY A 68 -3.57 -12.93 5.97
CA GLY A 68 -3.62 -14.00 4.96
C GLY A 68 -2.92 -13.74 3.62
N SER A 69 -1.85 -12.94 3.56
CA SER A 69 -1.07 -12.79 2.32
C SER A 69 -0.42 -14.13 1.93
N ARG A 70 -0.72 -14.66 0.75
CA ARG A 70 0.04 -15.77 0.12
C ARG A 70 1.39 -15.30 -0.47
N SER A 71 1.83 -14.08 -0.22
CA SER A 71 3.13 -13.58 -0.69
C SER A 71 3.75 -12.64 0.33
N PRO A 72 4.69 -13.12 1.16
CA PRO A 72 5.31 -12.34 2.24
C PRO A 72 6.24 -11.22 1.77
N HIS A 73 6.26 -10.88 0.47
CA HIS A 73 7.26 -10.01 -0.15
C HIS A 73 6.76 -8.59 -0.49
N ASN A 74 5.45 -8.33 -0.48
CA ASN A 74 4.88 -7.12 -1.10
C ASN A 74 4.62 -5.98 -0.12
N VAL A 75 4.63 -6.28 1.18
CA VAL A 75 4.20 -5.35 2.21
C VAL A 75 5.29 -5.19 3.27
N VAL A 76 6.10 -4.14 3.13
CA VAL A 76 6.78 -3.54 4.28
C VAL A 76 5.76 -2.61 4.93
N LYS A 77 4.88 -3.21 5.77
CA LYS A 77 3.87 -2.47 6.53
C LYS A 77 4.59 -1.60 7.55
N ALA A 78 4.13 -0.35 7.62
CA ALA A 78 4.56 0.75 8.48
C ALA A 78 5.43 0.36 9.67
N ASP A 79 6.57 1.04 9.80
CA ASP A 79 7.35 0.99 11.03
C ASP A 79 6.47 1.50 12.19
N VAL A 80 6.04 0.59 13.06
CA VAL A 80 5.52 0.95 14.38
C VAL A 80 6.73 1.19 15.28
N ALA A 81 7.46 2.27 15.01
CA ALA A 81 8.45 2.86 15.89
C ALA A 81 8.55 4.34 15.49
N SER A 82 7.86 5.26 16.15
CA SER A 82 8.19 5.66 17.51
C SER A 82 6.98 6.26 18.21
N ALA A 83 6.22 5.42 18.92
CA ALA A 83 5.56 5.83 20.15
C ALA A 83 6.25 5.06 21.29
N VAL A 84 6.75 5.80 22.30
CA VAL A 84 7.75 5.43 23.33
C VAL A 84 9.18 5.75 22.84
N GLN A 85 9.85 6.84 23.24
CA GLN A 85 9.88 7.54 24.53
C GLN A 85 9.66 9.06 24.40
N ALA A 86 8.67 9.55 25.14
CA ALA A 86 8.74 10.85 25.80
C ALA A 86 9.41 10.64 27.17
N ALA A 87 10.48 11.38 27.45
CA ALA A 87 10.88 11.93 28.75
C ALA A 87 12.18 12.74 28.57
#